data_AF-A0A507FHL2-F1
#
_entry.id   AF-A0A507FHL2-F1
#
_cell.length_a   1.000
_cell.length_b   1.000
_cell.length_c   1.000
_cell.angle_alpha   90.00
_cell.angle_beta   90.00
_cell.angle_gamma   90.00
#
_symmetry.space_group_name_H-M   'P 1'
#
loop_
_entity.id
_entity.type
_entity.pdbx_description
1 polymer ?
#
loop_
_entity_poly.entity_id
_entity_poly.type
_entity_poly.pdbx_seq_one_letter_code
_entity_poly.pdbx_strand_id
1 'polypeptide(L)'
;MFCLDFLTTFAFHHIIKRVNETHTRIDTESALFHYTSASASGLLSALILYPFDLVRIATVPTNQTTFAYSTIPFSTVYLGLYFSNRDATSVESRFQWALTSSLLGVCVELPFDKAKWGMFRNARAGSALLTTGLRVPLAMALLLVYDEFGIGLKRRREEKIEWRFEDMQKRRD
;
A
#
# COMPACT_ATOMS: atom_id res chain seq x y z
N MET A 1 -11.95 2.06 4.53
CA MET A 1 -10.81 1.15 4.80
C MET A 1 -10.30 1.35 6.22
N PHE A 2 -9.96 0.26 6.90
CA PHE A 2 -9.38 0.27 8.25
C PHE A 2 -7.85 0.12 8.20
N CYS A 3 -7.17 0.25 9.35
CA CYS A 3 -5.71 0.07 9.46
C CYS A 3 -5.24 -1.28 8.93
N LEU A 4 -6.08 -2.32 9.10
CA LEU A 4 -5.81 -3.68 8.63
C LEU A 4 -5.68 -3.75 7.10
N ASP A 5 -6.40 -2.89 6.38
CA ASP A 5 -6.40 -2.85 4.92
C ASP A 5 -5.03 -2.36 4.40
N PHE A 6 -4.39 -1.42 5.11
CA PHE A 6 -3.02 -1.00 4.80
C PHE A 6 -2.03 -2.14 5.00
N LEU A 7 -2.10 -2.82 6.16
CA LEU A 7 -1.18 -3.91 6.49
C LEU A 7 -1.29 -5.07 5.51
N THR A 8 -2.50 -5.52 5.20
CA THR A 8 -2.73 -6.61 4.25
C THR A 8 -2.31 -6.23 2.83
N THR A 9 -2.60 -4.99 2.39
CA THR A 9 -2.14 -4.49 1.09
C THR A 9 -0.61 -4.47 1.03
N PHE A 10 0.09 -3.97 2.06
CA PHE A 10 1.55 -3.98 2.12
C PHE A 10 2.14 -5.39 2.11
N ALA A 11 1.53 -6.32 2.85
CA ALA A 11 1.96 -7.71 2.89
C ALA A 11 1.85 -8.36 1.51
N PHE A 12 0.70 -8.24 0.83
CA PHE A 12 0.53 -8.77 -0.52
C PHE A 12 1.43 -8.09 -1.54
N HIS A 13 1.57 -6.76 -1.48
CA HIS A 13 2.49 -6.03 -2.36
C HIS A 13 3.94 -6.51 -2.19
N HIS A 14 4.38 -6.73 -0.94
CA HIS A 14 5.70 -7.29 -0.65
C HIS A 14 5.87 -8.70 -1.22
N ILE A 15 4.87 -9.58 -1.04
CA ILE A 15 4.89 -10.95 -1.57
C ILE A 15 4.96 -10.93 -3.10
N ILE A 16 4.13 -10.13 -3.76
CA ILE A 16 4.12 -10.00 -5.23
C ILE A 16 5.49 -9.52 -5.74
N LYS A 17 6.08 -8.51 -5.08
CA LYS A 17 7.41 -8.02 -5.44
C LYS A 17 8.47 -9.12 -5.28
N ARG A 18 8.46 -9.83 -4.15
CA ARG A 18 9.41 -10.93 -3.87
C ARG A 18 9.31 -12.08 -4.85
N VAL A 19 8.09 -12.49 -5.20
CA VAL A 19 7.85 -13.58 -6.17
C VAL A 19 8.37 -13.17 -7.54
N ASN A 20 8.10 -11.95 -7.99
CA ASN A 20 8.59 -11.45 -9.28
C ASN A 20 10.12 -11.28 -9.34
N GLU A 21 10.74 -10.76 -8.26
CA GLU A 21 12.21 -10.72 -8.13
C GLU A 21 12.85 -12.11 -8.29
N THR A 22 12.15 -13.16 -7.83
CA THR A 22 12.68 -14.53 -7.82
C THR A 22 12.47 -15.26 -9.15
N HIS A 23 11.31 -15.06 -9.81
CA HIS A 23 10.88 -15.94 -10.90
C HIS A 23 10.91 -15.32 -12.30
N THR A 24 10.61 -14.03 -12.46
CA THR A 24 10.19 -13.51 -13.77
C THR A 24 11.17 -12.53 -14.41
N ARG A 25 12.21 -12.05 -13.70
CA ARG A 25 13.16 -11.02 -14.18
C ARG A 25 12.47 -9.80 -14.81
N ILE A 26 11.18 -9.58 -14.53
CA ILE A 26 10.44 -8.42 -14.98
C ILE A 26 11.08 -7.21 -14.34
N ASP A 27 11.21 -6.12 -15.11
CA ASP A 27 11.74 -4.86 -14.61
C ASP A 27 10.84 -4.32 -13.49
N THR A 28 11.28 -4.55 -12.24
CA THR A 28 10.57 -4.17 -11.03
C THR A 28 10.56 -2.66 -10.81
N GLU A 29 11.32 -1.90 -11.60
CA GLU A 29 11.37 -0.44 -11.56
C GLU A 29 10.42 0.19 -12.60
N SER A 30 9.78 -0.63 -13.45
CA SER A 30 8.81 -0.11 -14.41
C SER A 30 7.55 0.42 -13.71
N ALA A 31 7.09 1.61 -14.09
CA ALA A 31 5.87 2.20 -13.55
C ALA A 31 4.66 1.26 -13.70
N LEU A 32 4.56 0.57 -14.85
CA LEU A 32 3.50 -0.41 -15.10
C LEU A 32 3.51 -1.53 -14.05
N PHE A 33 4.69 -2.02 -13.65
CA PHE A 33 4.81 -3.02 -12.60
C PHE A 33 4.29 -2.49 -11.26
N HIS A 34 4.65 -1.25 -10.88
CA HIS A 34 4.17 -0.65 -9.64
C HIS A 34 2.65 -0.50 -9.61
N TYR A 35 2.03 0.01 -10.67
CA TYR A 35 0.57 0.13 -10.71
C TYR A 35 -0.15 -1.21 -10.71
N THR A 36 0.33 -2.20 -11.48
CA THR A 36 -0.32 -3.51 -11.56
C THR A 36 -0.17 -4.31 -10.27
N SER A 37 1.02 -4.31 -9.65
CA SER A 37 1.25 -4.95 -8.36
C SER A 37 0.51 -4.25 -7.21
N ALA A 38 0.41 -2.91 -7.25
CA ALA A 38 -0.42 -2.14 -6.33
C ALA A 38 -1.92 -2.46 -6.47
N SER A 39 -2.41 -2.58 -7.70
CA SER A 39 -3.80 -2.96 -7.97
C SER A 39 -4.11 -4.38 -7.48
N ALA A 40 -3.23 -5.34 -7.81
CA ALA A 40 -3.38 -6.73 -7.42
C ALA A 40 -3.32 -6.91 -5.89
N SER A 41 -2.41 -6.22 -5.20
CA SER A 41 -2.33 -6.25 -3.74
C SER A 41 -3.58 -5.67 -3.06
N GLY A 42 -4.15 -4.60 -3.61
CA GLY A 42 -5.43 -4.06 -3.12
C GLY A 42 -6.60 -5.01 -3.33
N LEU A 43 -6.65 -5.69 -4.49
CA LEU A 43 -7.66 -6.72 -4.76
C LEU A 43 -7.54 -7.90 -3.79
N LEU A 44 -6.33 -8.42 -3.58
CA LEU A 44 -6.09 -9.52 -2.65
C LEU A 44 -6.41 -9.12 -1.20
N SER A 45 -6.06 -7.90 -0.79
CA SER A 45 -6.44 -7.33 0.49
C SER A 45 -7.97 -7.27 0.64
N ALA A 46 -8.68 -6.76 -0.36
CA ALA A 46 -10.14 -6.70 -0.34
C ALA A 46 -10.78 -8.10 -0.24
N LEU A 47 -10.25 -9.08 -0.99
CA LEU A 47 -10.75 -10.46 -0.96
C LEU A 47 -10.53 -11.13 0.41
N ILE A 48 -9.35 -10.96 1.01
CA ILE A 48 -9.07 -11.62 2.30
C ILE A 48 -9.82 -10.97 3.46
N LEU A 49 -10.06 -9.67 3.39
CA LEU A 49 -10.75 -8.91 4.43
C LEU A 49 -12.27 -8.94 4.30
N TYR A 50 -12.79 -9.25 3.11
CA TYR A 50 -14.23 -9.34 2.85
C TYR A 50 -15.04 -10.11 3.93
N PRO A 51 -14.65 -11.34 4.36
CA PRO A 51 -15.39 -12.05 5.39
C PRO A 51 -15.26 -11.46 6.81
N PHE A 52 -14.25 -10.63 7.06
CA PHE A 52 -13.96 -10.06 8.38
C PHE A 52 -14.47 -8.62 8.54
N ASP A 53 -15.00 -7.99 7.49
CA ASP A 53 -15.54 -6.63 7.53
C ASP A 53 -16.97 -6.60 8.12
N LEU A 54 -17.07 -6.97 9.40
CA LEU A 54 -18.33 -7.01 10.16
C LEU A 54 -19.02 -5.64 10.22
N VAL A 55 -18.24 -4.56 10.25
CA VAL A 55 -18.78 -3.19 10.29
C VAL A 55 -19.51 -2.87 8.99
N ARG A 56 -18.92 -3.22 7.85
CA ARG A 56 -19.58 -3.02 6.55
C ARG A 56 -20.80 -3.91 6.39
N ILE A 57 -20.75 -5.16 6.84
CA ILE A 57 -21.90 -6.07 6.87
C ILE A 57 -23.04 -5.49 7.73
N ALA A 58 -22.73 -4.88 8.87
CA ALA A 58 -23.73 -4.30 9.77
C ALA A 58 -24.31 -2.95 9.30
N THR A 59 -23.57 -2.21 8.47
CA THR A 59 -23.94 -0.83 8.08
C THR A 59 -24.51 -0.72 6.67
N VAL A 60 -24.16 -1.64 5.77
CA VAL A 60 -24.65 -1.63 4.40
C VAL A 60 -26.00 -2.36 4.32
N PRO A 61 -27.03 -1.79 3.66
CA PRO A 61 -28.32 -2.46 3.50
C PRO A 61 -28.17 -3.80 2.79
N THR A 62 -28.99 -4.79 3.15
CA THR A 62 -28.95 -6.17 2.63
C THR A 62 -29.02 -6.28 1.10
N ASN A 63 -29.50 -5.24 0.41
CA ASN A 63 -29.64 -5.17 -1.05
C ASN A 63 -28.42 -4.56 -1.76
N GLN A 64 -27.32 -4.28 -1.05
CA GLN A 64 -26.10 -3.70 -1.63
C GLN A 64 -24.89 -4.59 -1.36
N THR A 65 -23.92 -4.54 -2.28
CA THR A 65 -22.67 -5.30 -2.15
C THR A 65 -21.85 -4.79 -0.98
N THR A 66 -21.46 -5.68 -0.08
CA THR A 66 -20.53 -5.40 1.03
C THR A 66 -19.06 -5.48 0.61
N PHE A 67 -18.76 -5.56 -0.69
CA PHE A 67 -17.38 -5.69 -1.15
C PHE A 67 -16.61 -4.37 -1.04
N ALA A 68 -15.33 -4.46 -0.66
CA ALA A 68 -14.43 -3.32 -0.46
C ALA A 68 -13.83 -2.79 -1.77
N TYR A 69 -14.67 -2.42 -2.73
CA TYR A 69 -14.24 -1.93 -4.06
C TYR A 69 -13.27 -0.75 -3.99
N SER A 70 -13.43 0.12 -3.00
CA SER A 70 -12.62 1.32 -2.82
C SER A 70 -11.14 1.03 -2.52
N THR A 71 -10.82 -0.17 -2.02
CA THR A 71 -9.44 -0.58 -1.69
C THR A 71 -8.56 -0.72 -2.93
N ILE A 72 -9.12 -1.14 -4.06
CA ILE A 72 -8.39 -1.35 -5.31
C ILE A 72 -7.88 -0.02 -5.90
N PRO A 73 -8.75 0.97 -6.21
CA PRO A 73 -8.27 2.24 -6.77
C PRO A 73 -7.46 3.03 -5.72
N PHE A 74 -7.78 2.89 -4.42
CA PHE A 74 -6.94 3.45 -3.35
C PHE A 74 -5.52 2.89 -3.41
N SER A 75 -5.33 1.56 -3.37
CA SER A 75 -3.99 0.96 -3.36
C SER A 75 -3.22 1.29 -4.64
N THR A 76 -3.91 1.29 -5.78
CA THR A 76 -3.34 1.59 -7.10
C THR A 76 -2.72 2.99 -7.12
N VAL A 77 -3.45 3.99 -6.62
CA VAL A 77 -2.94 5.37 -6.54
C VAL A 77 -1.92 5.50 -5.42
N TYR A 78 -2.20 4.95 -4.25
CA TYR A 78 -1.39 5.10 -3.06
C TYR A 78 0.01 4.46 -3.18
N LEU A 79 0.08 3.20 -3.58
CA LEU A 79 1.33 2.47 -3.77
C LEU A 79 1.91 2.68 -5.18
N GLY A 80 1.06 2.62 -6.21
CA GLY A 80 1.50 2.72 -7.60
C GLY A 80 2.13 4.08 -7.90
N LEU A 81 1.47 5.18 -7.53
CA LEU A 81 2.03 6.53 -7.71
C LEU A 81 3.29 6.73 -6.86
N TYR A 82 3.27 6.28 -5.60
CA TYR A 82 4.42 6.43 -4.70
C TYR A 82 5.67 5.74 -5.23
N PHE A 83 5.58 4.44 -5.52
CA PHE A 83 6.74 3.67 -5.94
C PHE A 83 7.21 4.01 -7.37
N SER A 84 6.32 4.48 -8.25
CA SER A 84 6.71 4.89 -9.61
C SER A 84 7.44 6.23 -9.66
N ASN A 85 7.21 7.12 -8.70
CA ASN A 85 7.70 8.50 -8.77
C ASN A 85 8.72 8.88 -7.69
N ARG A 86 8.76 8.14 -6.57
CA ARG A 86 9.74 8.44 -5.51
C ARG A 86 11.16 8.19 -5.98
N ASP A 87 12.07 9.05 -5.54
CA ASP A 87 13.48 8.73 -5.52
C ASP A 87 13.82 8.03 -4.19
N ALA A 88 14.33 6.81 -4.27
CA ALA A 88 14.69 6.02 -3.09
C ALA A 88 15.86 6.61 -2.28
N THR A 89 16.68 7.46 -2.90
CA THR A 89 17.86 8.07 -2.26
C THR A 89 17.52 9.38 -1.54
N SER A 90 16.48 10.09 -1.96
CA SER A 90 16.08 11.38 -1.41
C SER A 90 14.97 11.25 -0.37
N VAL A 91 15.25 11.65 0.87
CA VAL A 91 14.25 11.71 1.95
C VAL A 91 13.11 12.67 1.60
N GLU A 92 13.44 13.80 0.98
CA GLU A 92 12.46 14.82 0.61
C GLU A 92 11.50 14.29 -0.46
N SER A 93 12.03 13.65 -1.50
CA SER A 93 11.21 13.02 -2.55
C SER A 93 10.24 12.00 -1.97
N ARG A 94 10.71 11.13 -1.07
CA ARG A 94 9.87 10.14 -0.38
C ARG A 94 8.76 10.81 0.43
N PHE A 95 9.08 11.86 1.18
CA PHE A 95 8.07 12.58 1.96
C PHE A 95 7.01 13.25 1.06
N GLN A 96 7.44 13.97 0.02
CA GLN A 96 6.55 14.66 -0.91
C GLN A 96 5.61 13.69 -1.64
N TRP A 97 6.15 12.58 -2.17
CA TRP A 97 5.34 11.58 -2.84
C TRP A 97 4.46 10.79 -1.89
N ALA A 98 4.89 10.54 -0.65
CA ALA A 98 4.05 9.88 0.35
C ALA A 98 2.83 10.75 0.73
N LEU A 99 3.03 12.05 0.89
CA LEU A 99 1.94 12.98 1.14
C LEU A 99 0.99 13.04 -0.07
N THR A 100 1.54 13.20 -1.27
CA THR A 100 0.77 13.33 -2.52
C THR A 100 -0.04 12.06 -2.81
N SER A 101 0.57 10.88 -2.71
CA SER A 101 -0.12 9.61 -2.94
C SER A 101 -1.17 9.32 -1.87
N SER A 102 -0.93 9.69 -0.61
CA SER A 102 -1.90 9.55 0.48
C SER A 102 -3.13 10.45 0.26
N LEU A 103 -2.92 11.71 -0.12
CA LEU A 103 -4.00 12.65 -0.42
C LEU A 103 -4.83 12.17 -1.62
N LEU A 104 -4.17 11.85 -2.74
CA LEU A 104 -4.85 11.38 -3.94
C LEU A 104 -5.56 10.05 -3.72
N GLY A 105 -4.95 9.12 -2.98
CA GLY A 105 -5.56 7.86 -2.60
C GLY A 105 -6.86 8.09 -1.83
N VAL A 106 -6.85 8.96 -0.82
CA VAL A 106 -8.06 9.32 -0.06
C VAL A 106 -9.11 9.96 -0.97
N CYS A 107 -8.74 10.90 -1.84
CA CYS A 107 -9.65 11.53 -2.78
C CYS A 107 -10.32 10.52 -3.73
N VAL A 108 -9.55 9.56 -4.25
CA VAL A 108 -10.06 8.52 -5.14
C VAL A 108 -10.92 7.50 -4.41
N GLU A 109 -10.74 7.30 -3.09
CA GLU A 109 -11.59 6.43 -2.28
C GLU A 109 -12.99 7.01 -2.04
N LEU A 110 -13.12 8.34 -1.94
CA LEU A 110 -14.38 9.03 -1.60
C LEU A 110 -15.60 8.68 -2.46
N PRO A 111 -15.53 8.59 -3.80
CA PRO A 111 -16.69 8.22 -4.62
C PRO A 111 -17.12 6.75 -4.47
N PHE A 112 -16.18 5.86 -4.10
CA PHE A 112 -16.45 4.43 -3.98
C PHE A 112 -16.90 4.01 -2.58
N ASP A 113 -16.69 4.87 -1.57
CA ASP A 113 -17.05 4.59 -0.19
C ASP A 113 -18.49 5.05 0.14
N LYS A 114 -19.47 4.39 -0.49
CA LYS A 114 -20.91 4.63 -0.23
C LYS A 114 -21.28 4.45 1.24
N ALA A 115 -20.58 3.56 1.95
CA ALA A 115 -20.78 3.33 3.38
C ALA A 115 -20.41 4.59 4.18
N LYS A 116 -19.29 5.25 3.87
CA LYS A 116 -18.96 6.54 4.48
C LYS A 116 -19.97 7.63 4.16
N TRP A 117 -20.49 7.71 2.94
CA TRP A 117 -21.57 8.65 2.62
C TRP A 117 -22.84 8.41 3.46
N GLY A 118 -23.18 7.14 3.71
CA GLY A 118 -24.23 6.77 4.66
C GLY A 118 -23.94 7.25 6.09
N MET A 119 -22.68 7.14 6.53
CA MET A 119 -22.23 7.67 7.82
C MET A 119 -22.28 9.21 7.87
N PHE A 120 -21.91 9.91 6.80
CA PHE A 120 -22.02 11.38 6.71
C PHE A 120 -23.47 11.86 6.81
N ARG A 121 -24.43 11.06 6.32
CA ARG A 121 -25.85 11.42 6.34
C ARG A 121 -26.51 11.20 7.70
N ASN A 122 -26.09 10.17 8.44
CA ASN A 122 -26.75 9.75 9.69
C ASN A 122 -25.96 10.07 10.97
N ALA A 123 -24.63 10.19 10.90
CA ALA A 123 -23.79 10.62 12.03
C ALA A 123 -23.45 12.12 11.90
N ARG A 124 -23.06 12.77 13.02
CA ARG A 124 -22.54 14.15 13.00
C ARG A 124 -21.44 14.23 11.95
N ALA A 125 -21.68 14.92 10.84
CA ALA A 125 -20.78 15.02 9.68
C ALA A 125 -19.31 15.32 10.05
N GLY A 126 -19.07 15.98 11.18
CA GLY A 126 -17.74 16.23 11.73
C GLY A 126 -16.92 14.97 12.06
N SER A 127 -17.51 13.84 12.47
CA SER A 127 -16.74 12.63 12.82
C SER A 127 -16.19 11.89 11.60
N ALA A 128 -16.95 11.88 10.49
CA ALA A 128 -16.53 11.24 9.24
C ALA A 128 -15.47 12.07 8.49
N LEU A 129 -15.55 13.41 8.57
CA LEU A 129 -14.50 14.31 8.09
C LEU A 129 -13.21 14.16 8.89
N LEU A 130 -13.31 14.08 10.22
CA LEU A 130 -12.16 13.95 11.11
C LEU A 130 -11.44 12.61 10.94
N THR A 131 -12.19 11.51 10.77
CA THR A 131 -11.58 10.19 10.47
C THR A 131 -10.90 10.15 9.10
N THR A 132 -11.46 10.85 8.10
CA THR A 132 -10.81 10.97 6.78
C THR A 132 -9.56 11.85 6.85
N GLY A 133 -9.60 12.95 7.60
CA GLY A 133 -8.47 13.86 7.81
C GLY A 133 -7.31 13.21 8.55
N LEU A 134 -7.57 12.47 9.63
CA LEU A 134 -6.56 11.73 10.39
C LEU A 134 -5.94 10.57 9.60
N ARG A 135 -6.59 10.14 8.52
CA ARG A 135 -6.13 9.03 7.72
C ARG A 135 -4.97 9.37 6.80
N VAL A 136 -4.91 10.62 6.33
CA VAL A 136 -3.80 11.08 5.48
C VAL A 136 -2.44 10.99 6.20
N PRO A 137 -2.24 11.56 7.41
CA PRO A 137 -0.96 11.45 8.10
C PRO A 137 -0.65 10.01 8.52
N LEU A 138 -1.65 9.22 8.88
CA LEU A 138 -1.47 7.79 9.18
C LEU A 138 -0.99 7.01 7.95
N ALA A 139 -1.64 7.22 6.79
CA ALA A 139 -1.24 6.59 5.54
C ALA A 139 0.19 7.00 5.18
N MET A 140 0.49 8.30 5.17
CA MET A 140 1.82 8.81 4.89
C MET A 140 2.90 8.16 5.79
N ALA A 141 2.67 8.11 7.11
CA ALA A 141 3.62 7.48 8.04
C ALA A 141 3.80 5.98 7.77
N LEU A 142 2.70 5.25 7.55
CA LEU A 142 2.73 3.82 7.24
C LEU A 142 3.48 3.52 5.93
N LEU A 143 3.31 4.37 4.92
CA LEU A 143 4.00 4.24 3.64
C LEU A 143 5.50 4.44 3.77
N LEU A 144 5.91 5.45 4.53
CA LEU A 144 7.33 5.72 4.80
C LEU A 144 7.98 4.59 5.59
N VAL A 145 7.30 4.05 6.61
CA VAL A 145 7.77 2.88 7.36
C VAL A 145 7.90 1.66 6.46
N TYR A 146 6.93 1.43 5.57
CA TYR A 146 6.98 0.34 4.60
C TYR A 146 8.15 0.49 3.62
N ASP A 147 8.41 1.70 3.15
CA ASP A 147 9.50 2.00 2.23
C ASP A 147 10.88 1.83 2.89
N GLU A 148 11.04 2.35 4.11
CA GLU A 148 12.27 2.15 4.90
C GLU A 148 12.54 0.67 5.17
N PHE A 149 11.50 -0.11 5.46
CA PHE A 149 11.63 -1.57 5.60
C PHE A 149 12.11 -2.23 4.30
N GLY A 150 11.59 -1.79 3.15
CA GLY A 150 12.02 -2.27 1.83
C GLY A 150 13.49 -1.95 1.53
N ILE A 151 13.92 -0.70 1.77
CA ILE A 151 15.30 -0.25 1.56
C ILE A 151 16.26 -0.98 2.52
N GLY A 152 15.90 -1.08 3.80
CA GLY A 152 16.71 -1.77 4.81
C GLY A 152 16.96 -3.25 4.47
N LEU A 153 15.95 -3.93 3.92
CA LEU A 153 16.12 -5.32 3.44
C LEU A 153 17.03 -5.42 2.21
N LYS A 154 16.98 -4.45 1.30
CA LYS A 154 17.86 -4.40 0.12
C LYS A 154 19.32 -4.21 0.54
N ARG A 155 19.59 -3.23 1.40
CA ARG A 155 20.93 -2.94 1.92
C ARG A 155 21.57 -4.16 2.62
N ARG A 156 20.84 -4.83 3.50
CA ARG A 156 21.33 -6.06 4.17
C ARG A 156 21.65 -7.20 3.20
N ARG A 157 20.90 -7.30 2.10
CA ARG A 157 21.15 -8.32 1.07
C ARG A 157 22.43 -8.01 0.31
N GLU A 158 22.66 -6.75 -0.04
CA GLU A 158 23.88 -6.28 -0.72
C GLU A 158 25.11 -6.49 0.17
N GLU A 159 25.06 -6.08 1.44
CA GLU A 159 26.13 -6.32 2.41
C GLU A 159 26.47 -7.82 2.51
N LYS A 160 25.46 -8.71 2.64
CA LYS A 160 25.70 -10.17 2.73
C LYS A 160 26.35 -10.76 1.47
N ILE A 161 26.09 -10.19 0.29
CA ILE A 161 26.70 -10.63 -0.96
C ILE A 161 28.18 -10.24 -0.99
N GLU A 162 28.52 -9.03 -0.54
CA GLU A 162 29.89 -8.51 -0.47
C GLU A 162 30.78 -9.40 0.41
N TRP A 163 30.36 -9.70 1.65
CA TRP A 163 31.07 -10.62 2.55
C TRP A 163 31.33 -12.00 1.90
N ARG A 164 30.36 -12.52 1.12
CA ARG A 164 30.47 -13.82 0.48
C ARG A 164 31.51 -13.84 -0.65
N PHE A 165 31.73 -12.72 -1.34
CA PHE A 165 32.76 -12.61 -2.38
C PHE A 165 34.17 -12.53 -1.79
N GLU A 166 34.37 -11.77 -0.72
CA GLU A 166 35.66 -11.67 -0.02
C GLU A 166 36.09 -13.03 0.56
N ASP A 167 35.16 -13.78 1.15
CA ASP A 167 35.42 -15.13 1.66
C ASP A 167 35.82 -16.11 0.54
N MET A 168 35.29 -15.93 -0.68
CA MET A 168 35.69 -16.73 -1.84
C MET A 168 37.08 -16.34 -2.37
N GLN A 169 37.48 -15.06 -2.28
CA GLN A 169 38.82 -14.62 -2.63
C GLN A 169 39.86 -15.18 -1.65
N LYS A 170 39.62 -15.11 -0.34
CA LYS A 170 40.53 -15.64 0.69
C LYS A 170 40.79 -17.15 0.63
N ARG A 171 39.96 -17.92 -0.08
CA ARG A 171 40.14 -19.37 -0.25
C ARG A 171 40.94 -19.75 -1.50
N ARG A 172 41.27 -18.79 -2.37
CA ARG A 172 42.06 -19.01 -3.59
C ARG A 172 43.56 -18.78 -3.42
N ASP A 173 43.95 -18.10 -2.35
CA ASP A 173 45.34 -17.86 -1.96
C ASP A 173 45.76 -18.84 -0.85
#